data_AF-A0A8J9SA45-F1
#
_entry.id   AF-A0A8J9SA45-F1
#
_cell.length_a   1.000
_cell.length_b   1.000
_cell.length_c   1.000
_cell.angle_alpha   90.00
_cell.angle_beta   90.00
_cell.angle_gamma   90.00
#
_symmetry.space_group_name_H-M   'P 1'
#
loop_
_entity.id
_entity.type
_entity.pdbx_description
1 polymer ?
#
loop_
_entity_poly.entity_id
_entity_poly.type
_entity_poly.pdbx_seq_one_letter_code
_entity_poly.pdbx_strand_id
1 'polypeptide(L)'
;MNHGLIAVLGRLQGFESDALWGSTPGTYSAAAVAAHQKLAAVFTCISLGMGKGPVSADEVALMSPEDVFLFRQQYSSYLGRLFSRGAQSEGSAAHAELLQIVDLWADCEAHLWEHCPQTVHGFAAFAQRQEDERGVMPNLLKWQSILVQLGLTPAQKSALKQAHRRLFDQLLNVTAERFHVSAMLKENCPNPTAGNTWQGSRTFLRVREAHKRLSASIRSEHTLMCDAHLAFRQVATPVQQAMCDMLAHPGAFDIVALLNLLRSGH
;
A
#
# COMPACT_ATOMS: atom_id res chain seq x y z
N MET A 1 1.05 1.78 22.17
CA MET A 1 -0.33 2.23 22.42
C MET A 1 -0.82 3.02 21.20
N ASN A 2 -1.52 2.37 20.27
CA ASN A 2 -1.99 3.01 19.02
C ASN A 2 -3.35 2.43 18.56
N HIS A 3 -4.18 1.96 19.49
CA HIS A 3 -5.47 1.32 19.18
C HIS A 3 -6.62 2.30 18.91
N GLY A 4 -6.40 3.62 19.09
CA GLY A 4 -7.46 4.63 18.98
C GLY A 4 -7.77 5.09 17.55
N LEU A 5 -6.82 5.02 16.61
CA LEU A 5 -6.99 5.52 15.24
C LEU A 5 -7.73 4.52 14.33
N ILE A 6 -7.60 3.23 14.61
CA ILE A 6 -8.25 2.16 13.83
C ILE A 6 -9.76 2.09 14.10
N ALA A 7 -10.20 2.40 15.32
CA ALA A 7 -11.61 2.35 15.71
C ALA A 7 -12.47 3.48 15.08
N VAL A 8 -11.86 4.61 14.73
CA VAL A 8 -12.58 5.74 14.10
C VAL A 8 -12.74 5.53 12.60
N LEU A 9 -11.81 4.83 11.96
CA LEU A 9 -11.89 4.46 10.53
C LEU A 9 -13.01 3.44 10.26
N GLY A 10 -13.33 2.58 11.22
CA GLY A 10 -14.38 1.56 11.10
C GLY A 10 -15.83 2.06 11.05
N ARG A 11 -16.09 3.35 11.34
CA ARG A 11 -17.45 3.95 11.29
C ARG A 11 -17.64 5.02 10.22
N LEU A 12 -16.63 5.29 9.40
CA LEU A 12 -16.74 6.16 8.23
C LEU A 12 -16.99 5.33 6.96
N GLN A 13 -17.97 4.41 7.01
CA GLN A 13 -18.47 3.62 5.86
C GLN A 13 -19.21 4.48 4.80
N GLY A 14 -18.84 5.75 4.66
CA GLY A 14 -19.37 6.68 3.66
C GLY A 14 -18.30 7.24 2.73
N PHE A 15 -17.14 6.60 2.63
CA PHE A 15 -16.14 6.99 1.65
C PHE A 15 -16.48 6.36 0.30
N GLU A 16 -16.85 7.22 -0.65
CA GLU A 16 -16.86 6.98 -2.10
C GLU A 16 -15.42 6.71 -2.60
N SER A 17 -14.70 5.74 -2.03
CA SER A 17 -13.56 5.13 -2.71
C SER A 17 -14.05 3.80 -3.24
N ASP A 18 -13.73 3.49 -4.49
CA ASP A 18 -14.08 2.23 -5.12
C ASP A 18 -13.37 1.08 -4.40
N ALA A 19 -14.02 0.55 -3.37
CA ALA A 19 -13.57 -0.65 -2.69
C ALA A 19 -13.72 -1.80 -3.69
N LEU A 20 -12.57 -2.40 -4.07
CA LEU A 20 -12.50 -3.56 -4.95
C LEU A 20 -13.36 -4.72 -4.44
N TRP A 21 -13.36 -4.93 -3.12
CA TRP A 21 -14.15 -5.97 -2.45
C TRP A 21 -15.07 -5.33 -1.40
N GLY A 22 -16.30 -5.83 -1.32
CA GLY A 22 -17.34 -5.31 -0.42
C GLY A 22 -18.43 -4.49 -1.10
N SER A 23 -18.34 -4.26 -2.42
CA SER A 23 -19.42 -3.71 -3.26
C SER A 23 -20.28 -4.84 -3.84
N THR A 24 -21.57 -4.57 -4.10
CA THR A 24 -22.50 -5.56 -4.64
C THR A 24 -22.09 -5.94 -6.08
N PRO A 25 -22.05 -7.24 -6.44
CA PRO A 25 -21.70 -7.65 -7.80
C PRO A 25 -22.58 -6.93 -8.85
N GLY A 26 -21.95 -6.22 -9.81
CA GLY A 26 -22.63 -5.49 -10.87
C GLY A 26 -22.60 -3.96 -10.77
N THR A 27 -22.02 -3.39 -9.71
CA THR A 27 -21.90 -1.92 -9.53
C THR A 27 -20.46 -1.42 -9.47
N TYR A 28 -19.48 -2.19 -9.96
CA TYR A 28 -18.09 -1.77 -9.96
C TYR A 28 -17.89 -0.56 -10.87
N SER A 29 -17.13 0.42 -10.40
CA SER A 29 -16.69 1.54 -11.24
C SER A 29 -15.73 1.05 -12.33
N ALA A 30 -15.51 1.89 -13.34
CA ALA A 30 -14.47 1.64 -14.35
C ALA A 30 -13.07 1.47 -13.72
N ALA A 31 -12.79 2.18 -12.63
CA ALA A 31 -11.51 2.10 -11.94
C ALA A 31 -11.33 0.76 -11.20
N ALA A 32 -12.39 0.23 -10.58
CA ALA A 32 -12.40 -1.10 -9.98
C ALA A 32 -12.26 -2.21 -11.03
N VAL A 33 -12.95 -2.10 -12.18
CA VAL A 33 -12.80 -3.04 -13.30
C VAL A 33 -11.36 -3.04 -13.83
N ALA A 34 -10.75 -1.87 -14.02
CA ALA A 34 -9.35 -1.76 -14.43
C ALA A 34 -8.38 -2.37 -13.40
N ALA A 35 -8.66 -2.20 -12.11
CA ALA A 35 -7.88 -2.80 -11.05
C ALA A 35 -7.98 -4.34 -11.05
N HIS A 36 -9.17 -4.93 -11.27
CA HIS A 36 -9.32 -6.37 -11.46
C HIS A 36 -8.54 -6.89 -12.67
N GLN A 37 -8.52 -6.16 -13.78
CA GLN A 37 -7.76 -6.53 -14.98
C GLN A 37 -6.24 -6.52 -14.72
N LYS A 38 -5.72 -5.50 -14.05
CA LYS A 38 -4.29 -5.41 -13.68
C LYS A 38 -3.89 -6.52 -12.72
N LEU A 39 -4.71 -6.80 -11.70
CA LEU A 39 -4.51 -7.93 -10.79
C LEU A 39 -4.53 -9.28 -11.53
N ALA A 40 -5.48 -9.48 -12.45
CA ALA A 40 -5.58 -10.69 -13.25
C ALA A 40 -4.34 -10.91 -14.14
N ALA A 41 -3.76 -9.85 -14.72
CA ALA A 41 -2.54 -9.93 -15.49
C ALA A 41 -1.35 -10.40 -14.63
N VAL A 42 -1.18 -9.81 -13.44
CA VAL A 42 -0.17 -10.22 -12.45
C VAL A 42 -0.39 -11.68 -12.03
N PHE A 43 -1.61 -12.05 -11.65
CA PHE A 43 -1.93 -13.39 -11.17
C PHE A 43 -1.79 -14.45 -12.26
N THR A 44 -2.11 -14.10 -13.50
CA THR A 44 -1.87 -14.97 -14.66
C THR A 44 -0.38 -15.25 -14.81
N CYS A 45 0.48 -14.23 -14.75
CA CYS A 45 1.92 -14.41 -14.86
C CYS A 45 2.47 -15.32 -13.75
N ILE A 46 2.06 -15.09 -12.49
CA ILE A 46 2.43 -15.94 -11.35
C ILE A 46 1.91 -17.37 -11.56
N SER A 47 0.63 -17.52 -11.90
CA SER A 47 -0.04 -18.82 -12.02
C SER A 47 0.60 -19.67 -13.13
N LEU A 48 0.82 -19.10 -14.32
CA LEU A 48 1.51 -19.76 -15.43
C LEU A 48 2.95 -20.14 -15.05
N GLY A 49 3.70 -19.23 -14.43
CA GLY A 49 5.06 -19.48 -13.95
C GLY A 49 5.14 -20.56 -12.85
N MET A 50 4.03 -20.82 -12.17
CA MET A 50 3.89 -21.90 -11.19
C MET A 50 3.34 -23.20 -11.81
N GLY A 51 3.11 -23.25 -13.12
CA GLY A 51 2.59 -24.42 -13.85
C GLY A 51 1.07 -24.61 -13.75
N LYS A 52 0.33 -23.54 -13.44
CA LYS A 52 -1.14 -23.51 -13.36
C LYS A 52 -1.73 -22.77 -14.56
N GLY A 53 -3.06 -22.70 -14.64
CA GLY A 53 -3.77 -21.98 -15.72
C GLY A 53 -3.78 -20.45 -15.56
N PRO A 54 -4.22 -19.70 -16.59
CA PRO A 54 -4.40 -18.26 -16.50
C PRO A 54 -5.52 -17.88 -15.52
N VAL A 55 -5.50 -16.64 -15.02
CA VAL A 55 -6.50 -16.09 -14.10
C VAL A 55 -7.18 -14.89 -14.77
N SER A 56 -8.50 -14.95 -14.89
CA SER A 56 -9.32 -13.90 -15.51
C SER A 56 -9.69 -12.77 -14.53
N ALA A 57 -10.05 -11.61 -15.06
CA ALA A 57 -10.54 -10.48 -14.26
C ALA A 57 -11.85 -10.82 -13.52
N ASP A 58 -12.72 -11.64 -14.14
CA ASP A 58 -13.96 -12.10 -13.53
C ASP A 58 -13.69 -13.01 -12.33
N GLU A 59 -12.68 -13.89 -12.42
CA GLU A 59 -12.25 -14.69 -11.27
C GLU A 59 -11.70 -13.79 -10.15
N VAL A 60 -10.88 -12.78 -10.47
CA VAL A 60 -10.36 -11.83 -9.47
C VAL A 60 -11.48 -11.04 -8.80
N ALA A 61 -12.54 -10.66 -9.53
CA ALA A 61 -13.68 -9.95 -8.96
C ALA A 61 -14.47 -10.81 -7.94
N LEU A 62 -14.40 -12.14 -8.06
CA LEU A 62 -15.04 -13.09 -7.14
C LEU A 62 -14.12 -13.50 -5.98
N MET A 63 -12.84 -13.14 -6.00
CA MET A 63 -11.89 -13.47 -4.94
C MET A 63 -12.23 -12.76 -3.63
N SER A 64 -12.05 -13.47 -2.53
CA SER A 64 -12.00 -12.85 -1.21
C SER A 64 -10.66 -12.12 -0.99
N PRO A 65 -10.58 -11.17 -0.04
CA PRO A 65 -9.30 -10.59 0.37
C PRO A 65 -8.26 -11.66 0.78
N GLU A 66 -8.70 -12.76 1.38
CA GLU A 66 -7.87 -13.91 1.73
C GLU A 66 -7.26 -14.59 0.48
N ASP A 67 -8.04 -14.78 -0.58
CA ASP A 67 -7.56 -15.36 -1.84
C ASP A 67 -6.48 -14.49 -2.48
N VAL A 68 -6.68 -13.17 -2.47
CA VAL A 68 -5.69 -12.22 -3.00
C VAL A 68 -4.42 -12.22 -2.15
N PHE A 69 -4.55 -12.34 -0.83
CA PHE A 69 -3.39 -12.49 0.03
C PHE A 69 -2.61 -13.79 -0.28
N LEU A 70 -3.29 -14.90 -0.55
CA LEU A 70 -2.63 -16.13 -1.00
C LEU A 70 -1.87 -15.91 -2.31
N PHE A 71 -2.40 -15.13 -3.25
CA PHE A 71 -1.67 -14.73 -4.45
C PHE A 71 -0.41 -13.92 -4.13
N ARG A 72 -0.43 -13.05 -3.12
CA ARG A 72 0.79 -12.33 -2.67
C ARG A 72 1.85 -13.28 -2.10
N GLN A 73 1.43 -14.36 -1.41
CA GLN A 73 2.36 -15.41 -0.97
C GLN A 73 2.94 -16.18 -2.18
N GLN A 74 2.10 -16.47 -3.17
CA GLN A 74 2.53 -17.11 -4.42
C GLN A 74 3.48 -16.21 -5.22
N TYR A 75 3.27 -14.90 -5.23
CA TYR A 75 4.17 -13.93 -5.84
C TYR A 75 5.57 -14.01 -5.23
N SER A 76 5.68 -13.96 -3.90
CA SER A 76 6.97 -14.07 -3.19
C SER A 76 7.67 -15.40 -3.48
N SER A 77 6.89 -16.50 -3.53
CA SER A 77 7.41 -17.83 -3.87
C SER A 77 7.87 -17.93 -5.33
N TYR A 78 7.15 -17.28 -6.25
CA TYR A 78 7.47 -17.24 -7.67
C TYR A 78 8.75 -16.42 -7.91
N LEU A 79 8.91 -15.26 -7.26
CA LEU A 79 10.16 -14.51 -7.26
C LEU A 79 11.32 -15.38 -6.77
N GLY A 80 11.15 -16.13 -5.67
CA GLY A 80 12.16 -17.07 -5.18
C GLY A 80 12.58 -18.13 -6.21
N ARG A 81 11.64 -18.64 -7.01
CA ARG A 81 11.94 -19.56 -8.13
C ARG A 81 12.69 -18.88 -9.27
N LEU A 82 12.36 -17.62 -9.57
CA LEU A 82 13.08 -16.86 -10.59
C LEU A 82 14.54 -16.61 -10.16
N PHE A 83 14.76 -16.22 -8.90
CA PHE A 83 16.10 -16.08 -8.35
C PHE A 83 16.91 -17.39 -8.39
N SER A 84 16.31 -18.53 -8.01
CA SER A 84 17.00 -19.83 -8.08
C SER A 84 17.30 -20.29 -9.50
N ARG A 85 16.53 -19.82 -10.50
CA ARG A 85 16.78 -20.02 -11.94
C ARG A 85 17.77 -19.03 -12.54
N GLY A 86 18.36 -18.15 -11.74
CA GLY A 86 19.39 -17.21 -12.19
C GLY A 86 18.87 -15.86 -12.68
N ALA A 87 17.74 -15.36 -12.17
CA ALA A 87 17.20 -14.04 -12.55
C ALA A 87 18.14 -12.85 -12.27
N GLN A 88 19.22 -13.06 -11.51
CA GLN A 88 20.29 -12.06 -11.33
C GLN A 88 21.19 -11.92 -12.56
N SER A 89 21.26 -12.92 -13.44
CA SER A 89 22.07 -12.88 -14.65
C SER A 89 21.29 -12.22 -15.77
N GLU A 90 21.76 -11.06 -16.21
CA GLU A 90 21.27 -10.38 -17.41
C GLU A 90 21.34 -11.34 -18.61
N GLY A 91 20.26 -11.41 -19.38
CA GLY A 91 20.12 -12.31 -20.54
C GLY A 91 19.55 -13.70 -20.25
N SER A 92 19.37 -14.09 -18.99
CA SER A 92 18.64 -15.33 -18.67
C SER A 92 17.13 -15.17 -18.92
N ALA A 93 16.44 -16.26 -19.29
CA ALA A 93 14.98 -16.26 -19.43
C ALA A 93 14.28 -15.85 -18.11
N ALA A 94 14.83 -16.30 -16.97
CA ALA A 94 14.32 -15.94 -15.65
C ALA A 94 14.47 -14.43 -15.35
N HIS A 95 15.50 -13.78 -15.89
CA HIS A 95 15.65 -12.33 -15.78
C HIS A 95 14.56 -11.60 -16.56
N ALA A 96 14.29 -12.02 -17.81
CA ALA A 96 13.20 -11.43 -18.61
C ALA A 96 11.82 -11.62 -17.94
N GLU A 97 11.54 -12.82 -17.41
CA GLU A 97 10.33 -13.10 -16.63
C GLU A 97 10.24 -12.19 -15.39
N LEU A 98 11.36 -11.98 -14.68
CA LEU A 98 11.42 -11.09 -13.52
C LEU A 98 11.08 -9.64 -13.89
N LEU A 99 11.67 -9.12 -14.98
CA LEU A 99 11.41 -7.75 -15.43
C LEU A 99 9.92 -7.55 -15.73
N GLN A 100 9.29 -8.52 -16.42
CA GLN A 100 7.88 -8.47 -16.76
C GLN A 100 6.99 -8.45 -15.51
N ILE A 101 7.21 -9.36 -14.54
CA ILE A 101 6.35 -9.42 -13.35
C ILE A 101 6.54 -8.21 -12.45
N VAL A 102 7.76 -7.68 -12.31
CA VAL A 102 8.03 -6.48 -11.50
C VAL A 102 7.33 -5.26 -12.09
N ASP A 103 7.36 -5.10 -13.42
CA ASP A 103 6.69 -3.99 -14.10
C ASP A 103 5.16 -4.09 -13.97
N LEU A 104 4.59 -5.27 -14.21
CA LEU A 104 3.15 -5.53 -14.02
C LEU A 104 2.71 -5.29 -12.56
N TRP A 105 3.50 -5.75 -11.60
CA TRP A 105 3.23 -5.52 -10.18
C TRP A 105 3.28 -4.03 -9.85
N ALA A 106 4.25 -3.30 -10.42
CA ALA A 106 4.42 -1.89 -10.18
C ALA A 106 3.26 -1.05 -10.72
N ASP A 107 2.84 -1.31 -11.94
CA ASP A 107 1.67 -0.70 -12.58
C ASP A 107 0.37 -1.03 -11.83
N CYS A 108 0.21 -2.28 -11.40
CA CYS A 108 -0.93 -2.69 -10.59
C CYS A 108 -0.96 -1.96 -9.25
N GLU A 109 0.16 -1.90 -8.52
CA GLU A 109 0.22 -1.24 -7.21
C GLU A 109 -0.02 0.27 -7.32
N ALA A 110 0.52 0.94 -8.35
CA ALA A 110 0.27 2.35 -8.60
C ALA A 110 -1.22 2.63 -8.82
N HIS A 111 -1.88 1.83 -9.67
CA HIS A 111 -3.33 1.94 -9.92
C HIS A 111 -4.14 1.71 -8.65
N LEU A 112 -3.76 0.72 -7.84
CA LEU A 112 -4.43 0.45 -6.57
C LEU A 112 -4.28 1.61 -5.57
N TRP A 113 -3.11 2.23 -5.47
CA TRP A 113 -2.93 3.41 -4.61
C TRP A 113 -3.75 4.61 -5.08
N GLU A 114 -3.83 4.82 -6.40
CA GLU A 114 -4.54 5.97 -6.98
C GLU A 114 -6.07 5.83 -6.85
N HIS A 115 -6.60 4.64 -7.15
CA HIS A 115 -8.04 4.45 -7.29
C HIS A 115 -8.69 3.62 -6.17
N CYS A 116 -7.94 2.70 -5.57
CA CYS A 116 -8.45 1.74 -4.58
C CYS A 116 -7.59 1.69 -3.30
N PRO A 117 -7.20 2.83 -2.67
CA PRO A 117 -6.20 2.82 -1.59
C PRO A 117 -6.65 2.05 -0.35
N GLN A 118 -7.95 1.98 -0.07
CA GLN A 118 -8.49 1.18 1.04
C GLN A 118 -8.19 -0.31 0.89
N THR A 119 -8.14 -0.79 -0.34
CA THR A 119 -7.73 -2.15 -0.65
C THR A 119 -6.27 -2.40 -0.27
N VAL A 120 -5.37 -1.47 -0.60
CA VAL A 120 -3.95 -1.58 -0.26
C VAL A 120 -3.77 -1.62 1.26
N HIS A 121 -4.47 -0.75 1.99
CA HIS A 121 -4.48 -0.75 3.45
C HIS A 121 -5.02 -2.05 4.04
N GLY A 122 -6.09 -2.60 3.45
CA GLY A 122 -6.64 -3.90 3.83
C GLY A 122 -5.61 -5.02 3.70
N PHE A 123 -4.86 -5.06 2.60
CA PHE A 123 -3.79 -6.03 2.40
C PHE A 123 -2.65 -5.86 3.40
N ALA A 124 -2.21 -4.64 3.67
CA ALA A 124 -1.17 -4.37 4.64
C ALA A 124 -1.58 -4.81 6.05
N ALA A 125 -2.81 -4.49 6.46
CA ALA A 125 -3.36 -4.91 7.75
C ALA A 125 -3.49 -6.43 7.87
N PHE A 126 -3.90 -7.12 6.81
CA PHE A 126 -3.98 -8.58 6.79
C PHE A 126 -2.59 -9.22 6.90
N ALA A 127 -1.61 -8.71 6.14
CA ALA A 127 -0.23 -9.18 6.20
C ALA A 127 0.39 -8.99 7.60
N GLN A 128 0.15 -7.84 8.23
CA GLN A 128 0.65 -7.56 9.57
C GLN A 128 0.09 -8.53 10.63
N ARG A 129 -1.21 -8.86 10.58
CA ARG A 129 -1.81 -9.85 11.49
C ARG A 129 -1.14 -11.22 11.35
N GLN A 130 -0.83 -11.64 10.12
CA GLN A 130 -0.13 -12.89 9.85
C GLN A 130 1.32 -12.90 10.39
N GLU A 131 2.01 -11.75 10.38
CA GLU A 131 3.34 -11.63 11.01
C GLU A 131 3.26 -11.74 12.53
N ASP A 132 2.28 -11.05 13.14
CA ASP A 132 2.06 -11.06 14.60
C ASP A 132 1.72 -12.47 15.11
N GLU A 133 0.88 -13.21 14.39
CA GLU A 133 0.50 -14.59 14.73
C GLU A 133 1.66 -15.58 14.62
N ARG A 134 2.63 -15.32 13.74
CA ARG A 134 3.77 -16.22 13.47
C ARG A 134 5.01 -15.94 14.32
N GLY A 135 4.97 -14.91 15.17
CA GLY A 135 6.11 -14.53 16.02
C GLY A 135 7.36 -14.18 15.21
N VAL A 136 7.18 -13.54 14.05
CA VAL A 136 8.27 -13.16 13.14
C VAL A 136 9.25 -12.20 13.85
N MET A 137 10.51 -12.18 13.42
CA MET A 137 11.56 -11.27 13.92
C MET A 137 11.05 -9.85 14.20
N PRO A 138 11.61 -9.14 15.20
CA PRO A 138 11.33 -7.73 15.40
C PRO A 138 11.48 -6.98 14.08
N ASN A 139 10.41 -6.29 13.65
CA ASN A 139 10.25 -5.72 12.31
C ASN A 139 11.50 -4.93 11.86
N LEU A 140 12.14 -4.22 12.80
CA LEU A 140 13.38 -3.45 12.56
C LEU A 140 14.55 -4.28 12.05
N LEU A 141 14.84 -5.43 12.67
CA LEU A 141 16.00 -6.26 12.32
C LEU A 141 15.81 -6.91 10.93
N LYS A 142 14.56 -7.27 10.60
CA LYS A 142 14.19 -7.75 9.27
C LYS A 142 14.51 -6.71 8.21
N TRP A 143 14.04 -5.47 8.39
CA TRP A 143 14.30 -4.39 7.43
C TRP A 143 15.78 -4.03 7.31
N GLN A 144 16.55 -4.08 8.41
CA GLN A 144 18.01 -3.91 8.37
C GLN A 144 18.69 -5.01 7.53
N SER A 145 18.30 -6.28 7.73
CA SER A 145 18.81 -7.39 6.94
C SER A 145 18.48 -7.24 5.45
N ILE A 146 17.24 -6.84 5.13
CA ILE A 146 16.83 -6.58 3.74
C ILE A 146 17.70 -5.48 3.13
N LEU A 147 17.88 -4.35 3.82
CA LEU A 147 18.71 -3.23 3.34
C LEU A 147 20.15 -3.64 3.03
N VAL A 148 20.74 -4.50 3.85
CA VAL A 148 22.08 -5.04 3.61
C VAL A 148 22.09 -5.91 2.34
N GLN A 149 21.10 -6.81 2.22
CA GLN A 149 20.99 -7.73 1.07
C GLN A 149 20.71 -7.02 -0.26
N LEU A 150 20.01 -5.88 -0.25
CA LEU A 150 19.75 -5.11 -1.46
C LEU A 150 21.03 -4.58 -2.13
N GLY A 151 22.13 -4.46 -1.37
CA GLY A 151 23.41 -4.03 -1.93
C GLY A 151 23.35 -2.64 -2.59
N LEU A 152 22.53 -1.73 -2.04
CA LEU A 152 22.32 -0.41 -2.61
C LEU A 152 23.64 0.36 -2.73
N THR A 153 23.91 0.94 -3.90
CA THR A 153 25.12 1.74 -4.14
C THR A 153 25.08 3.03 -3.29
N PRO A 154 26.24 3.67 -3.02
CA PRO A 154 26.27 4.95 -2.31
C PRO A 154 25.40 6.03 -2.97
N ALA A 155 25.33 6.06 -4.30
CA ALA A 155 24.49 6.98 -5.06
C ALA A 155 22.99 6.69 -4.82
N GLN A 156 22.57 5.42 -4.88
CA GLN A 156 21.20 5.00 -4.59
C GLN A 156 20.81 5.34 -3.15
N LYS A 157 21.67 5.04 -2.17
CA LYS A 157 21.44 5.39 -0.76
C LYS A 157 21.27 6.89 -0.58
N SER A 158 22.08 7.72 -1.25
CA SER A 158 21.97 9.17 -1.21
C SER A 158 20.64 9.68 -1.79
N ALA A 159 20.24 9.16 -2.96
CA ALA A 159 18.97 9.51 -3.61
C ALA A 159 17.76 9.13 -2.74
N LEU A 160 17.74 7.93 -2.16
CA LEU A 160 16.67 7.49 -1.26
C LEU A 160 16.63 8.31 0.04
N LYS A 161 17.77 8.71 0.60
CA LYS A 161 17.83 9.64 1.75
C LYS A 161 17.22 11.00 1.40
N GLN A 162 17.42 11.50 0.19
CA GLN A 162 16.81 12.75 -0.25
C GLN A 162 15.29 12.60 -0.43
N ALA A 163 14.84 11.49 -1.04
CA ALA A 163 13.41 11.16 -1.16
C ALA A 163 12.74 11.07 0.23
N HIS A 164 13.39 10.40 1.18
CA HIS A 164 12.93 10.31 2.57
C HIS A 164 12.73 11.67 3.22
N ARG A 165 13.69 12.60 3.09
CA ARG A 165 13.56 13.95 3.65
C ARG A 165 12.31 14.67 3.12
N ARG A 166 12.11 14.65 1.80
CA ARG A 166 10.94 15.28 1.15
C ARG A 166 9.63 14.65 1.63
N LEU A 167 9.58 13.32 1.65
CA LEU A 167 8.42 12.57 2.12
C LEU A 167 8.10 12.90 3.59
N PHE A 168 9.10 12.94 4.45
CA PHE A 168 8.92 13.20 5.87
C PHE A 168 8.40 14.62 6.13
N ASP A 169 8.96 15.63 5.45
CA ASP A 169 8.48 17.02 5.54
C ASP A 169 7.01 17.14 5.11
N GLN A 170 6.62 16.43 4.04
CA GLN A 170 5.23 16.39 3.57
C GLN A 170 4.30 15.63 4.53
N LEU A 171 4.75 14.51 5.10
CA LEU A 171 3.99 13.75 6.09
C LEU A 171 3.77 14.54 7.38
N LEU A 172 4.74 15.35 7.81
CA LEU A 172 4.57 16.26 8.95
C LEU A 172 3.47 17.28 8.69
N ASN A 173 3.40 17.85 7.48
CA ASN A 173 2.33 18.78 7.09
C ASN A 173 0.95 18.10 7.09
N VAL A 174 0.85 16.90 6.50
CA VAL A 174 -0.39 16.10 6.51
C VAL A 174 -0.81 15.76 7.94
N THR A 175 0.14 15.40 8.79
CA THR A 175 -0.10 15.04 10.20
C THR A 175 -0.56 16.26 11.00
N ALA A 176 0.07 17.42 10.84
CA ALA A 176 -0.33 18.67 11.47
C ALA A 176 -1.75 19.07 11.08
N GLU A 177 -2.08 18.95 9.78
CA GLU A 177 -3.44 19.19 9.28
C GLU A 177 -4.46 18.24 9.92
N ARG A 178 -4.15 16.94 10.05
CA ARG A 178 -5.03 15.97 10.73
C ARG A 178 -5.25 16.32 12.19
N PHE A 179 -4.21 16.74 12.91
CA PHE A 179 -4.34 17.18 14.30
C PHE A 179 -5.27 18.39 14.41
N HIS A 180 -5.10 19.39 13.54
CA HIS A 180 -5.94 20.57 13.51
C HIS A 180 -7.41 20.24 13.19
N VAL A 181 -7.65 19.42 12.17
CA VAL A 181 -9.00 18.97 11.78
C VAL A 181 -9.64 18.14 12.89
N SER A 182 -8.88 17.27 13.56
CA SER A 182 -9.36 16.48 14.70
C SER A 182 -9.74 17.37 15.88
N ALA A 183 -8.97 18.42 16.16
CA ALA A 183 -9.31 19.41 17.17
C ALA A 183 -10.61 20.16 16.81
N MET A 184 -10.75 20.61 15.56
CA MET A 184 -11.99 21.23 15.07
C MET A 184 -13.21 20.32 15.24
N LEU A 185 -13.10 19.03 14.91
CA LEU A 185 -14.19 18.07 15.07
C LEU A 185 -14.57 17.84 16.54
N LYS A 186 -13.57 17.76 17.44
CA LYS A 186 -13.81 17.64 18.90
C LYS A 186 -14.49 18.88 19.48
N GLU A 187 -14.06 20.07 19.05
CA GLU A 187 -14.63 21.34 19.50
C GLU A 187 -16.06 21.57 18.97
N ASN A 188 -16.37 21.03 17.79
CA ASN A 188 -17.65 21.22 17.12
C ASN A 188 -18.50 19.93 17.12
N CYS A 189 -18.35 19.07 18.13
CA CYS A 189 -19.21 17.90 18.31
C CYS A 189 -20.68 18.34 18.32
N PRO A 190 -21.52 17.87 17.37
CA PRO A 190 -22.89 18.31 17.28
C PRO A 190 -23.64 17.91 18.54
N ASN A 191 -24.26 18.88 19.21
CA ASN A 191 -25.17 18.59 20.31
C ASN A 191 -26.47 18.00 19.70
N PRO A 192 -26.79 16.72 19.95
CA PRO A 192 -27.96 16.06 19.34
C PRO A 192 -29.29 16.71 19.75
N THR A 193 -29.33 17.51 20.82
CA THR A 193 -30.53 18.22 21.28
C THR A 193 -30.69 19.63 20.71
N ALA A 194 -29.69 20.15 19.97
CA ALA A 194 -29.68 21.54 19.50
C ALA A 194 -30.65 21.86 18.33
N GLY A 195 -31.32 20.85 17.76
CA GLY A 195 -32.36 21.02 16.73
C GLY A 195 -31.95 21.88 15.51
N ASN A 196 -32.94 22.44 14.81
CA ASN A 196 -32.76 23.38 13.69
C ASN A 196 -32.50 24.81 14.18
N THR A 197 -31.56 24.99 15.10
CA THR A 197 -31.12 26.33 15.53
C THR A 197 -30.03 26.87 14.60
N TRP A 198 -29.88 28.20 14.52
CA TRP A 198 -28.77 28.84 13.81
C TRP A 198 -27.39 28.29 14.26
N GLN A 199 -27.24 28.06 15.57
CA GLN A 199 -26.04 27.46 16.14
C GLN A 199 -25.85 26.01 15.68
N GLY A 200 -26.92 25.21 15.60
CA GLY A 200 -26.92 23.88 15.00
C GLY A 200 -26.48 23.89 13.53
N SER A 201 -27.04 24.77 12.70
CA SER A 201 -26.65 24.93 11.29
C SER A 201 -25.18 25.33 11.12
N ARG A 202 -24.68 26.26 11.96
CA ARG A 202 -23.27 26.67 11.96
C ARG A 202 -22.33 25.54 12.36
N THR A 203 -22.69 24.75 13.37
CA THR A 203 -21.94 23.56 13.78
C THR A 203 -21.91 22.51 12.68
N PHE A 204 -23.05 22.23 12.03
CA PHE A 204 -23.12 21.32 10.88
C PHE A 204 -22.19 21.74 9.73
N LEU A 205 -22.19 23.02 9.35
CA LEU A 205 -21.31 23.52 8.28
C LEU A 205 -19.83 23.36 8.64
N ARG A 206 -19.45 23.61 9.90
CA ARG A 206 -18.06 23.42 10.38
C ARG A 206 -17.64 21.95 10.39
N VAL A 207 -18.52 21.05 10.83
CA VAL A 207 -18.27 19.61 10.80
C VAL A 207 -18.13 19.12 9.35
N ARG A 208 -18.98 19.58 8.44
CA ARG A 208 -18.88 19.27 7.01
C ARG A 208 -17.57 19.76 6.40
N GLU A 209 -17.12 20.96 6.75
CA GLU A 209 -15.85 21.50 6.27
C GLU A 209 -14.65 20.73 6.85
N ALA A 210 -14.65 20.45 8.16
CA ALA A 210 -13.64 19.62 8.79
C ALA A 210 -13.58 18.22 8.16
N HIS A 211 -14.73 17.64 7.82
CA HIS A 211 -14.80 16.35 7.11
C HIS A 211 -14.18 16.42 5.69
N LYS A 212 -14.46 17.48 4.92
CA LYS A 212 -13.82 17.68 3.61
C LYS A 212 -12.30 17.79 3.74
N ARG A 213 -11.80 18.55 4.71
CA ARG A 213 -10.36 18.70 4.98
C ARG A 213 -9.72 17.38 5.41
N LEU A 214 -10.39 16.61 6.27
CA LEU A 214 -9.92 15.26 6.65
C LEU A 214 -9.79 14.36 5.43
N SER A 215 -10.79 14.37 4.55
CA SER A 215 -10.82 13.58 3.32
C SER A 215 -9.73 13.98 2.34
N ALA A 216 -9.46 15.29 2.19
CA ALA A 216 -8.34 15.80 1.41
C ALA A 216 -6.99 15.35 1.99
N SER A 217 -6.81 15.45 3.31
CA SER A 217 -5.60 15.00 4.01
C SER A 217 -5.36 13.48 3.89
N ILE A 218 -6.40 12.66 3.90
CA ILE A 218 -6.31 11.22 3.64
C ILE A 218 -5.82 10.94 2.21
N ARG A 219 -6.41 11.61 1.21
CA ARG A 219 -5.97 11.48 -0.19
C ARG A 219 -4.52 11.95 -0.39
N SER A 220 -4.13 13.05 0.27
CA SER A 220 -2.74 13.50 0.26
C SER A 220 -1.79 12.44 0.81
N GLU A 221 -2.13 11.78 1.93
CA GLU A 221 -1.29 10.69 2.45
C GLU A 221 -1.17 9.52 1.48
N HIS A 222 -2.26 9.10 0.83
CA HIS A 222 -2.21 8.02 -0.16
C HIS A 222 -1.29 8.38 -1.34
N THR A 223 -1.37 9.63 -1.81
CA THR A 223 -0.48 10.15 -2.87
C THR A 223 0.98 10.10 -2.42
N LEU A 224 1.26 10.53 -1.18
CA LEU A 224 2.61 10.47 -0.61
C LEU A 224 3.15 9.05 -0.48
N MET A 225 2.31 8.07 -0.14
CA MET A 225 2.73 6.66 -0.11
C MET A 225 3.04 6.15 -1.51
N CYS A 226 2.21 6.48 -2.51
CA CYS A 226 2.48 6.16 -3.91
C CYS A 226 3.82 6.75 -4.38
N ASP A 227 4.05 8.04 -4.10
CA ASP A 227 5.29 8.74 -4.44
C ASP A 227 6.52 8.10 -3.76
N ALA A 228 6.39 7.62 -2.52
CA ALA A 228 7.44 6.92 -1.82
C ALA A 228 7.82 5.59 -2.50
N HIS A 229 6.81 4.79 -2.89
CA HIS A 229 7.01 3.56 -3.65
C HIS A 229 7.66 3.86 -5.01
N LEU A 230 7.18 4.87 -5.73
CA LEU A 230 7.74 5.29 -7.03
C LEU A 230 9.18 5.77 -6.90
N ALA A 231 9.49 6.58 -5.89
CA ALA A 231 10.86 7.04 -5.64
C ALA A 231 11.83 5.89 -5.38
N PHE A 232 11.40 4.85 -4.67
CA PHE A 232 12.19 3.64 -4.50
C PHE A 232 12.42 2.91 -5.82
N ARG A 233 11.35 2.69 -6.60
CA ARG A 233 11.42 1.99 -7.89
C ARG A 233 12.25 2.72 -8.95
N GLN A 234 12.29 4.04 -8.92
CA GLN A 234 13.14 4.82 -9.82
C GLN A 234 14.63 4.72 -9.48
N VAL A 235 14.97 4.39 -8.24
CA VAL A 235 16.35 4.32 -7.75
C VAL A 235 16.89 2.89 -7.72
N ALA A 236 16.07 1.94 -7.24
CA ALA A 236 16.43 0.53 -7.17
C ALA A 236 16.29 -0.14 -8.55
N THR A 237 17.21 -1.05 -8.88
CA THR A 237 17.06 -1.86 -10.10
C THR A 237 15.87 -2.82 -9.96
N PRO A 238 15.26 -3.28 -11.07
CA PRO A 238 14.15 -4.25 -10.99
C PRO A 238 14.50 -5.50 -10.18
N VAL A 239 15.76 -5.98 -10.27
CA VAL A 239 16.25 -7.11 -9.47
C VAL A 239 16.27 -6.77 -7.97
N GLN A 240 16.70 -5.56 -7.60
CA GLN A 240 16.65 -5.10 -6.20
C GLN A 240 15.20 -4.95 -5.71
N GLN A 241 14.30 -4.45 -6.55
CA GLN A 241 12.87 -4.34 -6.21
C GLN A 241 12.25 -5.72 -5.93
N ALA A 242 12.43 -6.68 -6.85
CA ALA A 242 11.98 -8.06 -6.67
C ALA A 242 12.58 -8.73 -5.42
N MET A 243 13.87 -8.52 -5.17
CA MET A 243 14.52 -9.05 -3.98
C MET A 243 13.92 -8.46 -2.70
N CYS A 244 13.59 -7.17 -2.69
CA CYS A 244 12.91 -6.53 -1.56
C CYS A 244 11.53 -7.15 -1.31
N ASP A 245 10.70 -7.27 -2.37
CA ASP A 245 9.37 -7.86 -2.29
C ASP A 245 9.41 -9.31 -1.79
N MET A 246 10.36 -10.10 -2.30
CA MET A 246 10.56 -11.50 -1.88
C MET A 246 10.95 -11.61 -0.40
N LEU A 247 11.91 -10.80 0.06
CA LEU A 247 12.40 -10.85 1.44
C LEU A 247 11.41 -10.22 2.45
N ALA A 248 10.50 -9.37 1.99
CA ALA A 248 9.46 -8.79 2.83
C ALA A 248 8.40 -9.82 3.28
N HIS A 249 8.27 -10.97 2.62
CA HIS A 249 7.35 -12.05 3.02
C HIS A 249 7.70 -12.63 4.42
N PRO A 250 6.73 -13.04 5.27
CA PRO A 250 5.27 -13.04 5.10
C PRO A 250 4.54 -11.70 5.29
N GLY A 251 5.26 -10.57 5.35
CA GLY A 251 4.71 -9.24 5.49
C GLY A 251 4.45 -8.51 4.17
N ALA A 252 4.17 -7.21 4.29
CA ALA A 252 4.10 -6.27 3.19
C ALA A 252 5.38 -5.43 3.11
N PHE A 253 5.70 -4.95 1.91
CA PHE A 253 6.80 -4.00 1.74
C PHE A 253 6.48 -2.68 2.48
N ASP A 254 7.25 -2.36 3.52
CA ASP A 254 7.15 -1.10 4.26
C ASP A 254 8.26 -0.15 3.82
N ILE A 255 7.97 0.63 2.79
CA ILE A 255 8.91 1.61 2.25
C ILE A 255 9.29 2.67 3.30
N VAL A 256 8.39 3.04 4.21
CA VAL A 256 8.65 4.08 5.20
C VAL A 256 9.64 3.56 6.25
N ALA A 257 9.49 2.32 6.71
CA ALA A 257 10.45 1.67 7.61
C ALA A 257 11.84 1.57 6.96
N LEU A 258 11.89 1.14 5.69
CA LEU A 258 13.13 1.01 4.94
C LEU A 258 13.85 2.37 4.79
N LEU A 259 13.13 3.42 4.39
CA LEU A 259 13.69 4.75 4.23
C LEU A 259 14.13 5.37 5.56
N ASN A 260 13.39 5.12 6.66
CA ASN A 260 13.78 5.54 8.01
C ASN A 260 15.11 4.93 8.46
N LEU A 261 15.30 3.63 8.19
CA LEU A 261 16.55 2.93 8.49
C LEU A 261 17.74 3.43 7.67
N LEU A 262 17.53 3.69 6.37
CA LEU A 262 18.55 4.30 5.53
C LEU A 262 18.99 5.65 6.10
N ARG A 263 18.05 6.48 6.59
CA ARG A 263 18.38 7.77 7.19
C ARG A 263 19.23 7.61 8.47
N SER A 264 18.93 6.64 9.33
CA SER A 264 19.66 6.45 10.58
C SER A 264 21.08 5.88 10.40
N GLY A 265 21.48 5.55 9.16
CA GLY A 265 22.86 5.17 8.83
C GLY A 265 23.10 3.67 8.76
N HIS A 266 22.04 2.85 8.67
CA HIS A 266 22.14 1.43 8.37
C HIS A 266 22.22 1.18 6.85
#